data_AF-A0AAD1NMG3-F1
#
_entry.id   AF-A0AAD1NMG3-F1
#
_cell.length_a   1.000
_cell.length_b   1.000
_cell.length_c   1.000
_cell.angle_alpha   90.00
_cell.angle_beta   90.00
_cell.angle_gamma   90.00
#
_symmetry.space_group_name_H-M   'P 1'
#
loop_
_entity.id
_entity.type
_entity.pdbx_description
1 polymer ?
#
loop_
_entity_poly.entity_id
_entity_poly.type
_entity_poly.pdbx_seq_one_letter_code
_entity_poly.pdbx_strand_id
1 'polypeptide(L)'
;MSTNTLSLHQIWWLTLTSPQISFQTQARGYLNPTSLHAGLEEPNTLEEDWGITDRLSLHQQIASLVNDGTHGHYLASDYSQYACGTSLNWRYLIDFEQSPRRQAEMRYVAATYSILGLGGTRAYDFGRASYLTREGLRLGWVSQEEFDFLHSFIAAKSRYFYRSWEQYTQAWFAGRAIWMFLINEPDTEEAAEALLNGWIARRQRIDYRRAISDKDNPIHQCDWDMELPQLSAPQSLLDLLNQTQD
;
A
#
# COMPACT_ATOMS: atom_id res chain seq x y z
N MET A 1 28.25 5.93 18.41
CA MET A 1 27.30 5.76 17.28
C MET A 1 26.16 6.73 17.53
N SER A 2 26.08 7.80 16.75
CA SER A 2 24.97 8.77 16.84
C SER A 2 23.67 8.02 16.56
N THR A 3 22.82 7.84 17.57
CA THR A 3 21.42 7.45 17.35
C THR A 3 20.76 8.63 16.66
N ASN A 4 20.80 8.64 15.34
CA ASN A 4 20.15 9.67 14.54
C ASN A 4 18.66 9.59 14.87
N THR A 5 18.18 10.57 15.64
CA THR A 5 16.80 10.60 16.10
C THR A 5 15.97 11.05 14.92
N LEU A 6 15.05 10.20 14.46
CA LEU A 6 14.18 10.53 13.33
C LEU A 6 13.35 11.76 13.66
N SER A 7 13.20 12.64 12.67
CA SER A 7 12.25 13.74 12.75
C SER A 7 10.81 13.21 12.76
N LEU A 8 9.85 14.02 13.21
CA LEU A 8 8.43 13.62 13.20
C LEU A 8 7.92 13.30 11.78
N HIS A 9 8.36 14.05 10.76
CA HIS A 9 7.93 13.78 9.39
C HIS A 9 8.54 12.47 8.85
N GLN A 10 9.77 12.13 9.24
CA GLN A 10 10.38 10.83 8.89
C GLN A 10 9.63 9.67 9.56
N ILE A 11 9.19 9.84 10.82
CA ILE A 11 8.33 8.87 11.50
C ILE A 11 7.02 8.71 10.73
N TRP A 12 6.37 9.81 10.33
CA TRP A 12 5.14 9.78 9.53
C TRP A 12 5.36 9.02 8.22
N TRP A 13 6.44 9.32 7.49
CA TRP A 13 6.77 8.66 6.22
C TRP A 13 6.94 7.15 6.38
N LEU A 14 7.71 6.72 7.37
CA LEU A 14 7.95 5.30 7.63
C LEU A 14 6.70 4.57 8.13
N THR A 15 5.76 5.29 8.76
CA THR A 15 4.48 4.75 9.21
C THR A 15 3.64 4.20 8.05
N LEU A 16 3.84 4.68 6.82
CA LEU A 16 3.13 4.17 5.64
C LEU A 16 3.36 2.67 5.39
N THR A 17 4.52 2.12 5.76
CA THR A 17 4.79 0.67 5.66
C THR A 17 4.24 -0.12 6.85
N SER A 18 3.81 0.53 7.94
CA SER A 18 3.49 -0.16 9.20
C SER A 18 2.45 -1.29 9.08
N PRO A 19 1.40 -1.21 8.23
CA PRO A 19 0.47 -2.33 8.05
C PRO A 19 1.16 -3.61 7.57
N GLN A 20 2.14 -3.51 6.66
CA GLN A 20 2.91 -4.66 6.17
C GLN A 20 3.74 -5.30 7.29
N ILE A 21 4.40 -4.47 8.09
CA ILE A 21 5.28 -4.91 9.19
C ILE A 21 4.47 -5.57 10.30
N SER A 22 3.27 -5.04 10.59
CA SER A 22 2.37 -5.62 11.59
C SER A 22 1.93 -7.05 11.22
N PHE A 23 1.85 -7.35 9.92
CA PHE A 23 1.58 -8.69 9.39
C PHE A 23 2.85 -9.58 9.44
N GLN A 24 4.04 -9.02 9.25
CA GLN A 24 5.33 -9.71 9.28
C GLN A 24 5.97 -9.67 10.68
N THR A 25 5.42 -10.44 11.61
CA THR A 25 5.75 -10.34 13.05
C THR A 25 7.20 -10.67 13.43
N GLN A 26 7.99 -11.26 12.54
CA GLN A 26 9.39 -11.63 12.80
C GLN A 26 10.38 -10.47 12.59
N ALA A 27 9.91 -9.35 12.04
CA ALA A 27 10.71 -8.29 11.43
C ALA A 27 10.33 -6.88 11.94
N ARG A 28 10.07 -6.73 13.25
CA ARG A 28 9.48 -5.51 13.83
C ARG A 28 10.48 -4.35 13.95
N GLY A 29 10.81 -3.74 12.83
CA GLY A 29 11.54 -2.48 12.71
C GLY A 29 10.67 -1.39 12.07
N TYR A 30 9.56 -1.01 12.69
CA TYR A 30 8.58 -0.07 12.11
C TYR A 30 9.22 1.20 11.57
N LEU A 31 10.14 1.77 12.34
CA LEU A 31 10.79 3.04 12.05
C LEU A 31 12.23 2.87 11.58
N ASN A 32 12.67 1.68 11.20
CA ASN A 32 14.03 1.53 10.66
C ASN A 32 14.04 1.89 9.17
N PRO A 33 14.78 2.91 8.70
CA PRO A 33 14.75 3.33 7.30
C PRO A 33 15.16 2.23 6.30
N THR A 34 15.99 1.28 6.72
CA THR A 34 16.57 0.26 5.81
C THR A 34 16.31 -1.18 6.23
N SER A 35 15.82 -1.43 7.46
CA SER A 35 15.55 -2.80 7.92
C SER A 35 14.08 -3.11 7.99
N LEU A 36 13.68 -4.21 7.37
CA LEU A 36 12.73 -5.16 7.99
C LEU A 36 13.44 -6.45 8.45
N HIS A 37 14.56 -6.82 7.82
CA HIS A 37 15.25 -8.10 8.04
C HIS A 37 16.74 -7.97 8.42
N ALA A 38 17.18 -6.82 8.93
CA ALA A 38 18.59 -6.62 9.30
C ALA A 38 19.11 -7.73 10.22
N GLY A 39 20.17 -8.41 9.78
CA GLY A 39 20.79 -9.53 10.49
C GLY A 39 20.34 -10.92 10.02
N LEU A 40 19.47 -11.02 9.00
CA LEU A 40 19.13 -12.29 8.33
C LEU A 40 19.95 -12.45 7.04
N GLU A 41 20.38 -13.68 6.71
CA GLU A 41 20.81 -14.03 5.35
C GLU A 41 19.57 -13.90 4.46
N GLU A 42 19.54 -12.88 3.60
CA GLU A 42 18.41 -12.64 2.72
C GLU A 42 18.72 -13.20 1.33
N PRO A 43 17.85 -14.03 0.73
CA PRO A 43 17.90 -14.29 -0.70
C PRO A 43 17.70 -12.98 -1.48
N ASN A 44 17.90 -13.01 -2.79
CA ASN A 44 17.72 -11.84 -3.66
C ASN A 44 16.21 -11.52 -3.81
N THR A 45 15.53 -11.15 -2.71
CA THR A 45 14.06 -11.08 -2.59
C THR A 45 13.42 -10.09 -3.57
N LEU A 46 14.14 -9.02 -3.96
CA LEU A 46 13.62 -8.10 -4.98
C LEU A 46 13.56 -8.74 -6.37
N GLU A 47 14.53 -9.57 -6.75
CA GLU A 47 14.49 -10.27 -8.03
C GLU A 47 13.44 -11.39 -7.99
N GLU A 48 13.42 -12.18 -6.91
CA GLU A 48 12.52 -13.33 -6.78
C GLU A 48 11.05 -12.93 -6.60
N ASP A 49 10.74 -11.98 -5.72
CA ASP A 49 9.37 -11.61 -5.40
C ASP A 49 8.82 -10.48 -6.30
N TRP A 50 9.70 -9.69 -6.92
CA TRP A 50 9.31 -8.51 -7.70
C TRP A 50 9.87 -8.46 -9.12
N GLY A 51 10.84 -9.30 -9.48
CA GLY A 51 11.53 -9.21 -10.76
C GLY A 51 12.38 -7.95 -10.92
N ILE A 52 12.74 -7.28 -9.81
CA ILE A 52 13.52 -6.04 -9.82
C ILE A 52 15.01 -6.38 -9.71
N THR A 53 15.76 -6.10 -10.75
CA THR A 53 17.19 -6.46 -10.86
C THR A 53 18.13 -5.26 -10.86
N ASP A 54 17.60 -4.03 -10.97
CA ASP A 54 18.41 -2.82 -11.06
C ASP A 54 17.72 -1.57 -10.47
N ARG A 55 18.50 -0.48 -10.37
CA ARG A 55 18.05 0.81 -9.86
C ARG A 55 16.89 1.41 -10.66
N LEU A 56 16.90 1.27 -11.98
CA LEU A 56 15.89 1.88 -12.84
C LEU A 56 14.55 1.17 -12.68
N SER A 57 14.54 -0.16 -12.78
CA SER A 57 13.35 -1.00 -12.57
C SER A 57 12.74 -0.80 -11.17
N LEU A 58 13.57 -0.59 -10.14
CA LEU A 58 13.07 -0.23 -8.80
C LEU A 58 12.29 1.09 -8.82
N HIS A 59 12.87 2.15 -9.38
CA HIS A 59 12.22 3.48 -9.42
C HIS A 59 10.97 3.47 -10.28
N GLN A 60 10.99 2.76 -11.41
CA GLN A 60 9.80 2.55 -12.24
C GLN A 60 8.71 1.80 -11.48
N GLN A 61 9.07 0.76 -10.72
CA GLN A 61 8.10 0.02 -9.92
C GLN A 61 7.50 0.87 -8.79
N ILE A 62 8.31 1.70 -8.12
CA ILE A 62 7.83 2.66 -7.11
C ILE A 62 6.87 3.68 -7.76
N ALA A 63 7.26 4.27 -8.89
CA ALA A 63 6.41 5.23 -9.61
C ALA A 63 5.09 4.61 -10.07
N SER A 64 5.14 3.38 -10.59
CA SER A 64 3.97 2.61 -11.00
C SER A 64 3.03 2.39 -9.82
N LEU A 65 3.50 1.87 -8.67
CA LEU A 65 2.67 1.65 -7.49
C LEU A 65 1.94 2.92 -7.01
N VAL A 66 2.57 4.08 -7.16
CA VAL A 66 2.01 5.35 -6.66
C VAL A 66 1.03 5.99 -7.65
N ASN A 67 1.23 5.85 -8.96
CA ASN A 67 0.46 6.57 -9.98
C ASN A 67 -0.50 5.69 -10.78
N ASP A 68 -0.02 4.55 -11.29
CA ASP A 68 -0.77 3.69 -12.20
C ASP A 68 -1.39 2.50 -11.45
N GLY A 69 -0.66 2.05 -10.43
CA GLY A 69 -1.00 0.98 -9.52
C GLY A 69 -0.80 -0.43 -10.06
N THR A 70 -0.93 -1.39 -9.15
CA THR A 70 -1.05 -2.80 -9.50
C THR A 70 -2.32 -3.36 -8.83
N HIS A 71 -2.19 -3.86 -7.62
CA HIS A 71 -3.28 -4.52 -6.91
C HIS A 71 -4.11 -3.53 -6.08
N GLY A 72 -3.49 -2.50 -5.51
CA GLY A 72 -4.19 -1.46 -4.77
C GLY A 72 -5.11 -0.59 -5.64
N HIS A 73 -4.79 -0.45 -6.93
CA HIS A 73 -5.60 0.29 -7.91
C HIS A 73 -6.59 -0.59 -8.68
N TYR A 74 -6.57 -1.91 -8.48
CA TYR A 74 -7.37 -2.86 -9.27
C TYR A 74 -8.87 -2.51 -9.31
N LEU A 75 -9.44 -2.05 -8.18
CA LEU A 75 -10.87 -1.67 -8.08
C LEU A 75 -11.12 -0.16 -8.23
N ALA A 76 -10.12 0.63 -8.66
CA ALA A 76 -10.21 2.09 -8.70
C ALA A 76 -11.42 2.62 -9.49
N SER A 77 -11.70 1.99 -10.64
CA SER A 77 -12.86 2.31 -11.48
C SER A 77 -14.17 1.95 -10.78
N ASP A 78 -14.23 0.80 -10.09
CA ASP A 78 -15.41 0.36 -9.36
C ASP A 78 -15.76 1.32 -8.21
N TYR A 79 -14.76 1.74 -7.41
CA TYR A 79 -14.97 2.75 -6.36
C TYR A 79 -15.48 4.08 -6.94
N SER A 80 -14.97 4.47 -8.11
CA SER A 80 -15.40 5.71 -8.79
C SER A 80 -16.83 5.58 -9.34
N GLN A 81 -17.17 4.42 -9.92
CA GLN A 81 -18.50 4.14 -10.45
C GLN A 81 -19.54 4.04 -9.31
N TYR A 82 -19.19 3.40 -8.20
CA TYR A 82 -20.03 3.35 -7.00
C TYR A 82 -20.32 4.75 -6.45
N ALA A 83 -19.30 5.62 -6.41
CA ALA A 83 -19.44 7.00 -5.92
C ALA A 83 -20.42 7.85 -6.74
N CYS A 84 -20.49 7.59 -8.05
CA CYS A 84 -21.33 8.35 -8.99
C CYS A 84 -22.72 7.74 -9.19
N GLY A 85 -22.97 6.53 -8.67
CA GLY A 85 -24.20 5.78 -8.88
C GLY A 85 -25.14 5.81 -7.67
N THR A 86 -26.38 5.36 -7.89
CA THR A 86 -27.28 5.00 -6.78
C THR A 86 -27.02 3.56 -6.35
N SER A 87 -27.33 3.22 -5.10
CA SER A 87 -27.24 1.84 -4.62
C SER A 87 -28.12 0.88 -5.44
N LEU A 88 -29.22 1.37 -6.02
CA LEU A 88 -30.09 0.59 -6.91
C LEU A 88 -29.40 0.30 -8.24
N ASN A 89 -28.78 1.31 -8.88
CA ASN A 89 -28.02 1.11 -10.11
C ASN A 89 -26.87 0.13 -9.89
N TRP A 90 -26.15 0.27 -8.76
CA TRP A 90 -25.06 -0.65 -8.42
C TRP A 90 -25.54 -2.09 -8.27
N ARG A 91 -26.70 -2.30 -7.62
CA ARG A 91 -27.30 -3.62 -7.49
C ARG A 91 -27.67 -4.22 -8.84
N TYR A 92 -28.27 -3.43 -9.74
CA TYR A 92 -28.54 -3.89 -11.09
C TYR A 92 -27.27 -4.32 -11.82
N LEU A 93 -26.19 -3.53 -11.73
CA LEU A 93 -24.91 -3.90 -12.35
C LEU A 93 -24.39 -5.25 -11.83
N ILE A 94 -24.51 -5.51 -10.52
CA ILE A 94 -24.14 -6.80 -9.92
C ILE A 94 -25.03 -7.93 -10.46
N ASP A 95 -26.34 -7.71 -10.56
CA ASP A 95 -27.30 -8.74 -11.00
C ASP A 95 -27.10 -9.14 -12.48
N PHE A 96 -26.56 -8.24 -13.31
CA PHE A 96 -26.24 -8.51 -14.72
C PHE A 96 -24.85 -9.12 -14.94
N GLU A 97 -23.93 -8.97 -13.99
CA GLU A 97 -22.58 -9.54 -14.06
C GLU A 97 -22.64 -11.07 -14.01
N GLN A 98 -21.94 -11.74 -14.93
CA GLN A 98 -21.97 -13.20 -15.05
C GLN A 98 -20.85 -13.88 -14.27
N SER A 99 -19.74 -13.17 -14.01
CA SER A 99 -18.61 -13.70 -13.24
C SER A 99 -18.90 -13.62 -11.74
N PRO A 100 -18.96 -14.76 -11.01
CA PRO A 100 -19.09 -14.76 -9.56
C PRO A 100 -17.99 -13.95 -8.87
N ARG A 101 -16.76 -14.00 -9.40
CA ARG A 101 -15.63 -13.19 -8.93
C ARG A 101 -15.93 -11.70 -9.04
N ARG A 102 -16.34 -11.20 -10.22
CA ARG A 102 -16.67 -9.78 -10.39
C ARG A 102 -17.83 -9.35 -9.52
N GLN A 103 -18.86 -10.19 -9.36
CA GLN A 103 -19.94 -9.91 -8.42
C GLN A 103 -19.41 -9.75 -6.99
N ALA A 104 -18.49 -10.61 -6.55
CA ALA A 104 -17.88 -10.52 -5.22
C ALA A 104 -17.10 -9.20 -5.05
N GLU A 105 -16.30 -8.82 -6.04
CA GLU A 105 -15.52 -7.58 -6.03
C GLU A 105 -16.42 -6.34 -5.97
N MET A 106 -17.51 -6.32 -6.74
CA MET A 106 -18.48 -5.22 -6.70
C MET A 106 -19.24 -5.14 -5.37
N ARG A 107 -19.59 -6.29 -4.78
CA ARG A 107 -20.18 -6.36 -3.43
C ARG A 107 -19.18 -5.90 -2.37
N TYR A 108 -17.92 -6.24 -2.53
CA TYR A 108 -16.84 -5.81 -1.65
C TYR A 108 -16.64 -4.29 -1.69
N VAL A 109 -16.66 -3.67 -2.87
CA VAL A 109 -16.67 -2.21 -3.03
C VAL A 109 -17.84 -1.59 -2.28
N ALA A 110 -19.06 -2.09 -2.48
CA ALA A 110 -20.24 -1.59 -1.77
C ALA A 110 -20.13 -1.71 -0.24
N ALA A 111 -19.55 -2.81 0.25
CA ALA A 111 -19.38 -3.06 1.68
C ALA A 111 -18.31 -2.17 2.33
N THR A 112 -17.32 -1.70 1.56
CA THR A 112 -16.15 -1.00 2.09
C THR A 112 -16.10 0.49 1.73
N TYR A 113 -16.88 0.95 0.75
CA TYR A 113 -16.88 2.34 0.28
C TYR A 113 -17.09 3.37 1.39
N SER A 114 -18.01 3.12 2.33
CA SER A 114 -18.30 4.04 3.43
C SER A 114 -17.10 4.32 4.34
N ILE A 115 -16.13 3.40 4.36
CA ILE A 115 -14.89 3.51 5.14
C ILE A 115 -13.76 4.01 4.24
N LEU A 116 -13.57 3.40 3.07
CA LEU A 116 -12.38 3.61 2.24
C LEU A 116 -12.49 4.80 1.29
N GLY A 117 -13.72 5.25 1.02
CA GLY A 117 -14.02 6.34 0.09
C GLY A 117 -13.45 6.09 -1.32
N LEU A 118 -13.22 7.19 -2.05
CA LEU A 118 -12.62 7.13 -3.40
C LEU A 118 -11.18 6.61 -3.41
N GLY A 119 -10.48 6.66 -2.27
CA GLY A 119 -9.16 6.05 -2.11
C GLY A 119 -9.18 4.55 -2.34
N GLY A 120 -10.27 3.90 -1.93
CA GLY A 120 -10.46 2.47 -2.08
C GLY A 120 -9.30 1.69 -1.47
N THR A 121 -8.68 0.84 -2.27
CA THR A 121 -7.62 -0.09 -1.85
C THR A 121 -6.19 0.43 -2.10
N ARG A 122 -6.02 1.67 -2.57
CA ARG A 122 -4.71 2.19 -3.04
C ARG A 122 -3.63 2.24 -1.97
N ALA A 123 -4.01 2.31 -0.70
CA ALA A 123 -3.06 2.32 0.41
C ALA A 123 -2.16 1.08 0.39
N TYR A 124 -2.64 -0.05 -0.13
CA TYR A 124 -1.83 -1.25 -0.30
C TYR A 124 -0.61 -1.02 -1.20
N ASP A 125 -0.80 -0.35 -2.34
CA ASP A 125 0.30 -0.02 -3.25
C ASP A 125 1.19 1.09 -2.66
N PHE A 126 0.63 2.06 -1.92
CA PHE A 126 1.41 3.11 -1.25
C PHE A 126 2.35 2.54 -0.17
N GLY A 127 1.87 1.61 0.66
CA GLY A 127 2.69 0.93 1.64
C GLY A 127 3.80 0.08 0.99
N ARG A 128 3.49 -0.59 -0.13
CA ARG A 128 4.46 -1.33 -0.95
C ARG A 128 5.50 -0.43 -1.60
N ALA A 129 5.11 0.75 -2.07
CA ALA A 129 6.05 1.75 -2.61
C ALA A 129 6.99 2.27 -1.52
N SER A 130 6.47 2.53 -0.32
CA SER A 130 7.27 2.90 0.85
C SER A 130 8.25 1.78 1.24
N TYR A 131 7.81 0.51 1.21
CA TYR A 131 8.68 -0.65 1.40
C TYR A 131 9.83 -0.71 0.37
N LEU A 132 9.51 -0.63 -0.93
CA LEU A 132 10.54 -0.66 -1.98
C LEU A 132 11.51 0.52 -1.90
N THR A 133 11.04 1.70 -1.46
CA THR A 133 11.91 2.86 -1.24
C THR A 133 12.96 2.57 -0.14
N ARG A 134 12.56 1.85 0.92
CA ARG A 134 13.46 1.43 2.01
C ARG A 134 14.46 0.37 1.56
N GLU A 135 14.01 -0.60 0.78
CA GLU A 135 14.91 -1.60 0.18
C GLU A 135 15.90 -0.96 -0.79
N GLY A 136 15.45 0.00 -1.59
CA GLY A 136 16.33 0.79 -2.45
C GLY A 136 17.42 1.53 -1.69
N LEU A 137 17.08 2.13 -0.54
CA LEU A 137 18.06 2.80 0.32
C LEU A 137 19.06 1.78 0.90
N ARG A 138 18.56 0.61 1.33
CA ARG A 138 19.40 -0.49 1.85
C ARG A 138 20.40 -0.99 0.81
N LEU A 139 19.98 -1.13 -0.45
CA LEU A 139 20.82 -1.60 -1.56
C LEU A 139 21.73 -0.52 -2.16
N GLY A 140 21.59 0.74 -1.72
CA GLY A 140 22.31 1.88 -2.30
C GLY A 140 21.82 2.27 -3.70
N TRP A 141 20.64 1.80 -4.12
CA TRP A 141 20.00 2.19 -5.38
C TRP A 141 19.22 3.50 -5.23
N VAL A 142 18.79 3.82 -4.01
CA VAL A 142 18.11 5.08 -3.65
C VAL A 142 19.03 5.85 -2.72
N SER A 143 19.37 7.09 -3.07
CA SER A 143 20.09 8.02 -2.22
C SER A 143 19.21 8.58 -1.10
N GLN A 144 19.78 9.25 -0.09
CA GLN A 144 18.98 9.85 0.98
C GLN A 144 18.02 10.94 0.46
N GLU A 145 18.45 11.77 -0.50
CA GLU A 145 17.60 12.80 -1.09
C GLU A 145 16.42 12.20 -1.86
N GLU A 146 16.66 11.12 -2.61
CA GLU A 146 15.61 10.36 -3.30
C GLU A 146 14.67 9.69 -2.30
N PHE A 147 15.21 9.11 -1.22
CA PHE A 147 14.42 8.49 -0.17
C PHE A 147 13.43 9.48 0.46
N ASP A 148 13.92 10.68 0.81
CA ASP A 148 13.11 11.74 1.40
C ASP A 148 12.05 12.23 0.40
N PHE A 149 12.45 12.49 -0.85
CA PHE A 149 11.52 12.93 -1.90
C PHE A 149 10.42 11.89 -2.17
N LEU A 150 10.79 10.63 -2.40
CA LEU A 150 9.85 9.54 -2.70
C LEU A 150 8.84 9.36 -1.56
N HIS A 151 9.29 9.37 -0.32
CA HIS A 151 8.38 9.30 0.83
C HIS A 151 7.48 10.53 0.94
N SER A 152 8.00 11.74 0.68
CA SER A 152 7.17 12.96 0.65
C SER A 152 6.09 12.87 -0.44
N PHE A 153 6.40 12.27 -1.58
CA PHE A 153 5.46 12.08 -2.68
C PHE A 153 4.38 11.04 -2.36
N ILE A 154 4.78 9.88 -1.82
CA ILE A 154 3.84 8.84 -1.36
C ILE A 154 2.93 9.39 -0.25
N ALA A 155 3.49 10.21 0.65
CA ALA A 155 2.74 10.87 1.71
C ALA A 155 1.66 11.81 1.16
N ALA A 156 2.01 12.66 0.20
CA ALA A 156 1.07 13.56 -0.45
C ALA A 156 -0.09 12.79 -1.10
N LYS A 157 0.20 11.70 -1.81
CA LYS A 157 -0.82 10.81 -2.43
C LYS A 157 -1.69 10.13 -1.38
N SER A 158 -1.10 9.66 -0.29
CA SER A 158 -1.84 9.04 0.82
C SER A 158 -2.80 10.03 1.47
N ARG A 159 -2.35 11.27 1.74
CA ARG A 159 -3.18 12.35 2.30
C ARG A 159 -4.26 12.84 1.34
N TYR A 160 -4.04 12.75 0.02
CA TYR A 160 -5.07 13.10 -0.95
C TYR A 160 -6.29 12.18 -0.80
N PHE A 161 -6.07 10.87 -0.68
CA PHE A 161 -7.12 9.85 -0.67
C PHE A 161 -7.69 9.52 0.71
N TYR A 162 -6.90 9.65 1.77
CA TYR A 162 -7.30 9.23 3.12
C TYR A 162 -7.23 10.39 4.12
N ARG A 163 -7.91 10.22 5.26
CA ARG A 163 -8.15 11.26 6.28
C ARG A 163 -7.68 10.88 7.68
N SER A 164 -7.23 9.65 7.89
CA SER A 164 -6.67 9.20 9.16
C SER A 164 -5.80 7.97 8.98
N TRP A 165 -4.94 7.69 9.96
CA TRP A 165 -4.20 6.43 10.03
C TRP A 165 -5.13 5.21 10.06
N GLU A 166 -6.27 5.33 10.75
CA GLU A 166 -7.25 4.26 10.81
C GLU A 166 -7.80 3.94 9.42
N GLN A 167 -8.22 4.97 8.67
CA GLN A 167 -8.73 4.80 7.31
C GLN A 167 -7.66 4.23 6.37
N TYR A 168 -6.45 4.78 6.41
CA TYR A 168 -5.31 4.30 5.61
C TYR A 168 -4.99 2.83 5.90
N THR A 169 -4.97 2.45 7.19
CA THR A 169 -4.68 1.09 7.61
C THR A 169 -5.76 0.12 7.16
N GLN A 170 -7.04 0.50 7.26
CA GLN A 170 -8.14 -0.30 6.72
C GLN A 170 -8.04 -0.47 5.21
N ALA A 171 -7.74 0.61 4.47
CA ALA A 171 -7.54 0.59 3.03
C ALA A 171 -6.38 -0.34 2.63
N TRP A 172 -5.30 -0.35 3.40
CA TRP A 172 -4.14 -1.20 3.15
C TRP A 172 -4.52 -2.68 3.27
N PHE A 173 -5.18 -3.06 4.37
CA PHE A 173 -5.62 -4.46 4.56
C PHE A 173 -6.71 -4.85 3.57
N ALA A 174 -7.54 -3.91 3.14
CA ALA A 174 -8.53 -4.16 2.09
C ALA A 174 -7.88 -4.44 0.74
N GLY A 175 -6.83 -3.70 0.35
CA GLY A 175 -6.08 -3.98 -0.87
C GLY A 175 -5.32 -5.31 -0.79
N ARG A 176 -4.78 -5.65 0.38
CA ARG A 176 -4.19 -6.99 0.61
C ARG A 176 -5.23 -8.10 0.47
N ALA A 177 -6.46 -7.90 0.96
CA ALA A 177 -7.55 -8.86 0.81
C ALA A 177 -7.88 -9.11 -0.66
N ILE A 178 -7.96 -8.06 -1.48
CA ILE A 178 -8.13 -8.17 -2.93
C ILE A 178 -6.96 -8.89 -3.59
N TRP A 179 -5.72 -8.54 -3.24
CA TRP A 179 -4.55 -9.26 -3.76
C TRP A 179 -4.60 -10.76 -3.43
N MET A 180 -4.89 -11.12 -2.17
CA MET A 180 -5.03 -12.53 -1.77
C MET A 180 -6.15 -13.23 -2.54
N PHE A 181 -7.26 -12.54 -2.78
CA PHE A 181 -8.39 -13.08 -3.54
C PHE A 181 -7.98 -13.36 -4.99
N LEU A 182 -7.31 -12.41 -5.65
CA LEU A 182 -6.90 -12.54 -7.05
C LEU A 182 -5.92 -13.70 -7.29
N ILE A 183 -5.02 -13.97 -6.35
CA ILE A 183 -3.97 -14.99 -6.52
C ILE A 183 -4.35 -16.38 -6.03
N ASN A 184 -5.26 -16.50 -5.05
CA ASN A 184 -5.55 -17.79 -4.40
C ASN A 184 -6.88 -18.41 -4.83
N GLU A 185 -7.86 -17.60 -5.21
CA GLU A 185 -9.22 -18.08 -5.40
C GLU A 185 -9.54 -18.23 -6.90
N PRO A 186 -10.23 -19.30 -7.33
CA PRO A 186 -10.73 -19.41 -8.70
C PRO A 186 -11.92 -18.46 -8.95
N ASP A 187 -12.46 -18.44 -10.18
CA ASP A 187 -13.72 -17.73 -10.47
C ASP A 187 -14.92 -18.65 -10.21
N THR A 188 -15.30 -18.80 -8.93
CA THR A 188 -16.48 -19.57 -8.50
C THR A 188 -17.25 -18.85 -7.39
N GLU A 189 -18.48 -19.29 -7.10
CA GLU A 189 -19.29 -18.72 -6.02
C GLU A 189 -18.68 -18.99 -4.63
N GLU A 190 -18.06 -20.15 -4.43
CA GLU A 190 -17.37 -20.48 -3.18
C GLU A 190 -16.15 -19.57 -2.94
N ALA A 191 -15.42 -19.27 -4.02
CA ALA A 191 -14.34 -18.29 -4.02
C ALA A 191 -14.84 -16.89 -3.64
N ALA A 192 -15.99 -16.47 -4.19
CA ALA A 192 -16.60 -15.18 -3.85
C ALA A 192 -16.91 -15.04 -2.35
N GLU A 193 -17.35 -16.13 -1.70
CA GLU A 193 -17.56 -16.15 -0.26
C GLU A 193 -16.25 -15.97 0.54
N ALA A 194 -15.11 -16.44 0.03
CA ALA A 194 -13.82 -16.26 0.71
C ALA A 194 -13.53 -14.77 0.98
N LEU A 195 -13.75 -13.91 -0.02
CA LEU A 195 -13.55 -12.45 0.05
C LEU A 195 -14.57 -11.75 0.96
N LEU A 196 -15.85 -12.11 0.86
CA LEU A 196 -16.93 -11.38 1.55
C LEU A 196 -17.09 -11.81 3.01
N ASN A 197 -17.06 -13.12 3.28
CA ASN A 197 -17.41 -13.66 4.60
C ASN A 197 -16.43 -14.73 5.12
N GLY A 198 -15.63 -15.33 4.25
CA GLY A 198 -14.80 -16.49 4.53
C GLY A 198 -13.42 -16.15 5.10
N TRP A 199 -12.42 -16.94 4.70
CA TRP A 199 -11.10 -16.90 5.33
C TRP A 199 -10.34 -15.61 5.02
N ILE A 200 -10.49 -15.02 3.82
CA ILE A 200 -9.87 -13.74 3.43
C ILE A 200 -10.47 -12.62 4.29
N ALA A 201 -11.81 -12.54 4.35
CA ALA A 201 -12.52 -11.55 5.16
C ALA A 201 -12.15 -11.67 6.65
N ARG A 202 -12.06 -12.89 7.18
CA ARG A 202 -11.62 -13.16 8.55
C ARG A 202 -10.18 -12.72 8.76
N ARG A 203 -9.27 -13.02 7.83
CA ARG A 203 -7.86 -12.68 7.92
C ARG A 203 -7.64 -11.16 7.91
N GLN A 204 -8.28 -10.45 6.98
CA GLN A 204 -8.29 -9.00 6.92
C GLN A 204 -8.68 -8.38 8.26
N ARG A 205 -9.81 -8.82 8.85
CA ARG A 205 -10.29 -8.33 10.15
C ARG A 205 -9.32 -8.60 11.30
N ILE A 206 -8.70 -9.77 11.32
CA ILE A 206 -7.73 -10.14 12.37
C ILE A 206 -6.46 -9.30 12.24
N ASP A 207 -5.89 -9.21 11.04
CA ASP A 207 -4.64 -8.49 10.80
C ASP A 207 -4.83 -6.99 11.05
N TYR A 208 -5.95 -6.40 10.61
CA TYR A 208 -6.32 -5.02 10.93
C TYR A 208 -6.39 -4.76 12.44
N ARG A 209 -7.14 -5.58 13.18
CA ARG A 209 -7.26 -5.41 14.64
C ARG A 209 -5.91 -5.52 15.34
N ARG A 210 -5.05 -6.44 14.89
CA ARG A 210 -3.69 -6.56 15.42
C ARG A 210 -2.89 -5.29 15.18
N ALA A 211 -2.92 -4.75 13.96
CA ALA A 211 -2.20 -3.52 13.63
C ALA A 211 -2.63 -2.32 14.47
N ILE A 212 -3.94 -2.13 14.68
CA ILE A 212 -4.50 -1.02 15.47
C ILE A 212 -4.33 -1.20 16.98
N SER A 213 -4.21 -2.45 17.45
CA SER A 213 -4.02 -2.74 18.88
C SER A 213 -2.53 -2.80 19.29
N ASP A 214 -1.63 -2.81 18.31
CA ASP A 214 -0.19 -2.87 18.54
C ASP A 214 0.33 -1.49 18.96
N LYS A 215 0.62 -1.34 20.26
CA LYS A 215 1.08 -0.08 20.85
C LYS A 215 2.42 0.41 20.27
N ASP A 216 3.21 -0.50 19.71
CA ASP A 216 4.50 -0.17 19.10
C ASP A 216 4.35 0.31 17.66
N ASN A 217 3.15 0.17 17.07
CA ASN A 217 2.87 0.64 15.72
C ASN A 217 2.90 2.19 15.69
N PRO A 218 3.68 2.81 14.79
CA PRO A 218 3.87 4.26 14.77
C PRO A 218 2.65 5.06 14.34
N ILE A 219 1.56 4.41 13.92
CA ILE A 219 0.23 5.06 13.76
C ILE A 219 -0.26 5.73 15.05
N HIS A 220 0.27 5.32 16.21
CA HIS A 220 -0.04 5.91 17.52
C HIS A 220 0.96 6.98 17.96
N GLN A 221 2.03 7.19 17.19
CA GLN A 221 3.17 8.04 17.55
C GLN A 221 3.21 9.35 16.75
N CYS A 222 2.47 9.45 15.65
CA CYS A 222 2.40 10.65 14.83
C CYS A 222 0.96 10.93 14.38
N ASP A 223 0.58 12.22 14.38
CA ASP A 223 -0.75 12.64 13.92
C ASP A 223 -0.83 12.61 12.39
N TRP A 224 -1.96 12.13 11.86
CA TRP A 224 -2.18 12.09 10.41
C TRP A 224 -2.04 13.47 9.75
N ASP A 225 -2.58 14.50 10.41
CA ASP A 225 -2.71 15.85 9.86
C ASP A 225 -1.48 16.74 10.06
N MET A 226 -0.41 16.24 10.68
CA MET A 226 0.80 17.01 10.92
C MET A 226 1.36 17.62 9.62
N GLU A 227 2.07 18.75 9.74
CA GLU A 227 2.70 19.38 8.58
C GLU A 227 3.84 18.49 8.05
N LEU A 228 3.85 18.27 6.74
CA LEU A 228 4.89 17.50 6.05
C LEU A 228 5.65 18.42 5.09
N PRO A 229 6.97 18.27 4.99
CA PRO A 229 7.74 19.11 4.08
C PRO A 229 7.40 18.77 2.63
N GLN A 230 7.35 19.80 1.79
CA GLN A 230 7.27 19.64 0.34
C GLN A 230 8.68 19.68 -0.24
N LEU A 231 9.07 18.58 -0.88
CA LEU A 231 10.41 18.43 -1.45
C LEU A 231 10.33 18.50 -2.97
N SER A 232 11.35 19.10 -3.58
CA SER A 232 11.55 19.05 -5.02
C SER A 232 12.22 17.74 -5.41
N ALA A 233 11.94 17.25 -6.62
CA ALA A 233 12.58 16.05 -7.14
C ALA A 233 14.10 16.28 -7.22
N PRO A 234 14.93 15.37 -6.66
CA PRO A 234 16.38 15.49 -6.73
C PRO A 234 16.87 15.26 -8.17
N GLN A 235 17.98 15.91 -8.53
CA GLN A 235 18.53 15.83 -9.88
C GLN A 235 18.87 14.38 -10.28
N SER A 236 19.36 13.58 -9.33
CA SER A 236 19.69 12.16 -9.56
C SER A 236 18.50 11.33 -10.04
N LEU A 237 17.28 11.67 -9.60
CA LEU A 237 16.06 11.02 -10.03
C LEU A 237 15.60 11.51 -11.40
N LEU A 238 15.70 12.83 -11.63
CA LEU A 238 15.38 13.42 -12.93
C LEU A 238 16.27 12.85 -14.04
N ASP A 239 17.58 12.75 -13.78
CA ASP A 239 18.55 12.18 -14.71
C ASP A 239 18.24 10.70 -15.00
N LEU A 240 17.90 9.92 -13.96
CA LEU A 240 17.53 8.51 -14.11
C LEU A 240 16.32 8.31 -15.01
N LEU A 241 15.28 9.15 -14.86
CA LEU A 241 14.06 9.05 -15.65
C LEU A 241 14.26 9.55 -17.09
N ASN A 242 15.08 10.57 -17.30
CA ASN A 242 15.35 11.11 -18.64
C ASN A 242 16.18 10.15 -19.51
N GLN A 243 17.01 9.29 -18.93
CA GLN A 243 17.77 8.25 -19.65
C GLN A 243 16.87 7.22 -20.38
N THR A 244 15.56 7.22 -20.14
CA THR A 244 14.60 6.31 -20.78
C THR A 244 13.86 6.92 -21.98
N GLN A 245 14.10 8.19 -22.31
CA GLN A 245 13.46 8.90 -23.43
C GLN A 245 14.32 8.95 -24.71
N ASP A 246 15.53 8.39 -24.68
CA ASP A 246 16.44 8.22 -25.82
C ASP A 246 16.56 6.74 -26.23
#